data_AF-A0A1Z9KED5-F1
#
_entry.id   AF-A0A1Z9KED5-F1
#
_cell.length_a   1.000
_cell.length_b   1.000
_cell.length_c   1.000
_cell.angle_alpha   90.00
_cell.angle_beta   90.00
_cell.angle_gamma   90.00
#
_symmetry.space_group_name_H-M   'P 1'
#
loop_
_entity.id
_entity.type
_entity.pdbx_description
1 polymer ?
#
loop_
_entity_poly.entity_id
_entity_poly.type
_entity_poly.pdbx_seq_one_letter_code
_entity_poly.pdbx_strand_id
1 'polypeptide(L)'
;MNLPIVHGVPFSQPVRAVVWLLLLKEMPFEFLLSMPGSPNKNGSRSPEYLAKFPGGTVPCFEEPETGFCLGESNAILAYLASSNGWEELYPGDPKERAKIDQYLHYHHRNIREGSTLVAKRVRPDLKFSEPALKAAEKNFRAALTVLDSFFLNTNDFLIGQHPTIADISAYAEIGQMQPHYTDVFDLSEFPCICSWLQRMSKLGGYEAAHCALKELGSIKDKAPEIESMKRSTIAGAKAISEAVKSFL
;
A
#
# COMPACT_ATOMS: atom_id res chain seq x y z
N MET A 1 -12.07 -0.91 -25.15
CA MET A 1 -10.70 -0.95 -24.58
C MET A 1 -10.75 -1.87 -23.39
N ASN A 2 -9.81 -2.80 -23.27
CA ASN A 2 -9.73 -3.66 -22.09
C ASN A 2 -9.14 -2.83 -20.95
N LEU A 3 -9.81 -2.83 -19.79
CA LEU A 3 -9.30 -2.13 -18.61
C LEU A 3 -7.96 -2.74 -18.19
N PRO A 4 -7.03 -1.93 -17.64
CA PRO A 4 -5.87 -2.50 -16.97
C PRO A 4 -6.30 -3.32 -15.76
N ILE A 5 -5.50 -4.32 -15.38
CA ILE A 5 -5.79 -5.26 -14.31
C ILE A 5 -4.79 -5.04 -13.17
N VAL A 6 -5.30 -4.93 -11.94
CA VAL A 6 -4.51 -4.94 -10.72
C VAL A 6 -4.71 -6.27 -10.00
N HIS A 7 -3.63 -7.01 -9.83
CA HIS A 7 -3.59 -8.27 -9.12
C HIS A 7 -3.25 -8.05 -7.65
N GLY A 8 -4.07 -8.56 -6.73
CA GLY A 8 -3.71 -8.52 -5.32
C GLY A 8 -4.81 -8.93 -4.35
N VAL A 9 -4.59 -8.59 -3.08
CA VAL A 9 -5.60 -8.69 -2.02
C VAL A 9 -5.75 -7.32 -1.36
N PRO A 10 -6.98 -6.88 -1.02
CA PRO A 10 -7.24 -5.51 -0.59
C PRO A 10 -6.66 -5.17 0.78
N PHE A 11 -6.27 -6.18 1.58
CA PHE A 11 -5.57 -5.97 2.84
C PHE A 11 -4.10 -5.54 2.64
N SER A 12 -3.47 -6.02 1.56
CA SER A 12 -2.03 -5.83 1.31
C SER A 12 -1.69 -4.35 1.14
N GLN A 13 -0.71 -3.87 1.90
CA GLN A 13 -0.27 -2.47 1.89
C GLN A 13 0.16 -1.99 0.51
N PRO A 14 1.10 -2.66 -0.19
CA PRO A 14 1.52 -2.22 -1.52
C PRO A 14 0.38 -2.30 -2.55
N VAL A 15 -0.59 -3.21 -2.37
CA VAL A 15 -1.79 -3.28 -3.23
C VAL A 15 -2.69 -2.06 -2.98
N ARG A 16 -2.92 -1.71 -1.71
CA ARG A 16 -3.69 -0.50 -1.35
C ARG A 16 -3.06 0.76 -1.90
N ALA A 17 -1.73 0.87 -1.94
CA ALA A 17 -1.06 2.03 -2.54
C ALA A 17 -1.43 2.20 -4.03
N VAL A 18 -1.33 1.12 -4.83
CA VAL A 18 -1.67 1.15 -6.27
C VAL A 18 -3.16 1.39 -6.49
N VAL A 19 -4.02 0.64 -5.77
CA VAL A 19 -5.48 0.80 -5.84
C VAL A 19 -5.88 2.23 -5.47
N TRP A 20 -5.31 2.78 -4.40
CA TRP A 20 -5.65 4.13 -3.97
C TRP A 20 -5.24 5.19 -4.99
N LEU A 21 -4.05 5.07 -5.59
CA LEU A 21 -3.65 5.96 -6.67
C LEU A 21 -4.67 5.96 -7.82
N LEU A 22 -5.07 4.78 -8.28
CA LEU A 22 -6.04 4.64 -9.39
C LEU A 22 -7.41 5.22 -9.02
N LEU A 23 -7.89 4.98 -7.79
CA LEU A 23 -9.16 5.53 -7.32
C LEU A 23 -9.08 7.06 -7.11
N LEU A 24 -7.96 7.58 -6.61
CA LEU A 24 -7.74 9.01 -6.44
C LEU A 24 -7.77 9.75 -7.77
N LYS A 25 -7.29 9.10 -8.84
CA LYS A 25 -7.26 9.63 -10.19
C LYS A 25 -8.47 9.23 -11.04
N GLU A 26 -9.45 8.55 -10.43
CA GLU A 26 -10.67 8.06 -11.09
C GLU A 26 -10.36 7.28 -12.39
N MET A 27 -9.24 6.53 -12.39
CA MET A 27 -8.81 5.73 -13.53
C MET A 27 -9.46 4.34 -13.43
N PRO A 28 -10.28 3.90 -14.41
CA PRO A 28 -10.92 2.60 -14.32
C PRO A 28 -9.94 1.43 -14.48
N PHE A 29 -10.14 0.38 -13.67
CA PHE A 29 -9.34 -0.84 -13.70
C PHE A 29 -10.16 -2.06 -13.25
N GLU A 30 -9.72 -3.25 -13.65
CA GLU A 30 -10.21 -4.50 -13.08
C GLU A 30 -9.36 -4.90 -11.87
N PHE A 31 -9.99 -5.24 -10.75
CA PHE A 31 -9.29 -5.75 -9.57
C PHE A 31 -9.42 -7.28 -9.49
N LEU A 32 -8.31 -7.99 -9.75
CA LEU A 32 -8.29 -9.44 -9.74
C LEU A 32 -7.69 -9.98 -8.43
N LEU A 33 -8.51 -10.66 -7.64
CA LEU A 33 -8.08 -11.28 -6.39
C LEU A 33 -7.00 -12.34 -6.64
N SER A 34 -5.79 -12.05 -6.15
CA SER A 34 -4.59 -12.88 -6.33
C SER A 34 -3.95 -13.19 -4.97
N MET A 35 -4.04 -14.44 -4.53
CA MET A 35 -3.64 -14.91 -3.20
C MET A 35 -2.11 -15.01 -3.05
N PRO A 36 -1.48 -14.19 -2.20
CA PRO A 36 -0.03 -14.18 -2.06
C PRO A 36 0.51 -15.50 -1.52
N GLY A 37 1.53 -16.05 -2.17
CA GLY A 37 2.19 -17.30 -1.75
C GLY A 37 1.42 -18.58 -2.08
N SER A 38 0.19 -18.51 -2.57
CA SER A 38 -0.59 -19.68 -2.94
C SER A 38 -0.17 -20.25 -4.30
N PRO A 39 -0.03 -21.58 -4.46
CA PRO A 39 0.23 -22.24 -5.75
C PRO A 39 -1.05 -22.49 -6.55
N ASN A 40 -2.24 -22.21 -5.99
CA ASN A 40 -3.52 -22.41 -6.67
C ASN A 40 -3.66 -21.45 -7.86
N LYS A 41 -4.61 -21.72 -8.76
CA LYS A 41 -4.85 -20.92 -9.99
C LYS A 41 -4.97 -19.41 -9.75
N ASN A 42 -5.56 -18.98 -8.64
CA ASN A 42 -5.69 -17.57 -8.26
C ASN A 42 -4.55 -17.09 -7.34
N GLY A 43 -3.42 -17.80 -7.31
CA GLY A 43 -2.32 -17.57 -6.38
C GLY A 43 -1.07 -17.04 -7.06
N SER A 44 -0.27 -16.25 -6.32
CA SER A 44 0.94 -15.61 -6.85
C SER A 44 2.11 -16.57 -7.10
N ARG A 45 1.93 -17.87 -6.82
CA ARG A 45 2.90 -18.94 -7.11
C ARG A 45 2.39 -19.95 -8.14
N SER A 46 1.25 -19.68 -8.79
CA SER A 46 0.80 -20.48 -9.94
C SER A 46 1.74 -20.30 -11.15
N PRO A 47 1.89 -21.31 -12.01
CA PRO A 47 2.68 -21.18 -13.23
C PRO A 47 2.23 -20.02 -14.12
N GLU A 48 0.92 -19.80 -14.25
CA GLU A 48 0.34 -18.72 -15.06
C GLU A 48 0.68 -17.34 -14.51
N TYR A 49 0.67 -17.17 -13.20
CA TYR A 49 1.05 -15.91 -12.56
C TYR A 49 2.56 -15.65 -12.71
N LEU A 50 3.39 -16.66 -12.45
CA LEU A 50 4.85 -16.53 -12.52
C LEU A 50 5.37 -16.30 -13.94
N ALA A 51 4.64 -16.76 -14.96
CA ALA A 51 4.96 -16.47 -16.36
C ALA A 51 4.88 -14.98 -16.69
N LYS A 52 3.98 -14.24 -16.03
CA LYS A 52 3.84 -12.78 -16.17
C LYS A 52 4.66 -12.02 -15.13
N PHE A 53 4.71 -12.53 -13.91
CA PHE A 53 5.24 -11.84 -12.74
C PHE A 53 6.25 -12.74 -12.00
N PRO A 54 7.52 -12.77 -12.43
CA PRO A 54 8.50 -13.73 -11.91
C PRO A 54 8.81 -13.58 -10.41
N GLY A 55 8.56 -12.39 -9.83
CA GLY A 55 8.68 -12.19 -8.37
C GLY A 55 7.66 -12.99 -7.54
N GLY A 56 6.50 -13.29 -8.13
CA GLY A 56 5.39 -13.97 -7.45
C GLY A 56 4.89 -13.24 -6.20
N THR A 57 4.91 -11.91 -6.23
CA THR A 57 4.43 -10.99 -5.19
C THR A 57 3.19 -10.24 -5.68
N VAL A 58 2.54 -9.49 -4.78
CA VAL A 58 1.45 -8.56 -5.12
C VAL A 58 1.78 -7.18 -4.56
N PRO A 59 1.34 -6.08 -5.18
CA PRO A 59 0.55 -6.02 -6.40
C PRO A 59 1.34 -6.37 -7.65
N CYS A 60 0.62 -6.73 -8.70
CA CYS A 60 1.10 -6.68 -10.07
C CYS A 60 0.05 -5.97 -10.94
N PHE A 61 0.51 -5.33 -12.01
CA PHE A 61 -0.28 -4.56 -12.94
C PHE A 61 -0.13 -5.15 -14.35
N GLU A 62 -1.23 -5.25 -15.08
CA GLU A 62 -1.28 -5.78 -16.45
C GLU A 62 -2.10 -4.85 -17.34
N GLU A 63 -1.62 -4.59 -18.54
CA GLU A 63 -2.36 -3.95 -19.63
C GLU A 63 -2.67 -5.00 -20.70
N PRO A 64 -3.89 -5.58 -20.73
CA PRO A 64 -4.20 -6.66 -21.64
C PRO A 64 -4.08 -6.29 -23.12
N GLU A 65 -4.23 -5.00 -23.45
CA GLU A 65 -4.15 -4.49 -24.82
C GLU A 65 -2.71 -4.47 -25.37
N THR A 66 -1.74 -4.11 -24.54
CA THR A 66 -0.32 -4.01 -24.92
C THR A 66 0.48 -5.26 -24.54
N GLY A 67 -0.06 -6.09 -23.63
CA GLY A 67 0.65 -7.19 -22.99
C GLY A 67 1.66 -6.73 -21.94
N PHE A 68 1.70 -5.43 -21.60
CA PHE A 68 2.62 -4.91 -20.59
C PHE A 68 2.27 -5.45 -19.20
N CYS A 69 3.28 -5.95 -18.48
CA CYS A 69 3.16 -6.53 -17.15
C CYS A 69 4.22 -5.92 -16.23
N LEU A 70 3.83 -5.48 -15.04
CA LEU A 70 4.73 -4.83 -14.08
C LEU A 70 4.43 -5.28 -12.65
N GLY A 71 5.48 -5.71 -11.94
CA GLY A 71 5.46 -5.92 -10.49
C GLY A 71 6.10 -4.74 -9.74
N GLU A 72 6.14 -4.83 -8.41
CA GLU A 72 6.65 -3.80 -7.48
C GLU A 72 5.78 -2.53 -7.41
N SER A 73 5.13 -2.29 -6.27
CA SER A 73 4.17 -1.19 -6.12
C SER A 73 4.75 0.18 -6.44
N ASN A 74 5.97 0.50 -5.98
CA ASN A 74 6.58 1.81 -6.24
C ASN A 74 6.89 2.01 -7.75
N ALA A 75 7.27 0.95 -8.46
CA ALA A 75 7.45 0.99 -9.91
C ALA A 75 6.11 1.19 -10.62
N ILE A 76 5.05 0.49 -10.18
CA ILE A 76 3.70 0.66 -10.71
C ILE A 76 3.19 2.09 -10.47
N LEU A 77 3.37 2.66 -9.28
CA LEU A 77 2.97 4.04 -8.96
C LEU A 77 3.68 5.04 -9.89
N ALA A 78 5.00 4.90 -10.05
CA ALA A 78 5.80 5.78 -10.91
C ALA A 78 5.43 5.64 -12.40
N TYR A 79 5.18 4.42 -12.86
CA TYR A 79 4.71 4.13 -14.21
C TYR A 79 3.36 4.80 -14.47
N LEU A 80 2.36 4.54 -13.62
CA LEU A 80 1.01 5.09 -13.77
C LEU A 80 1.02 6.62 -13.77
N ALA A 81 1.76 7.24 -12.85
CA ALA A 81 1.85 8.69 -12.80
C ALA A 81 2.53 9.27 -14.05
N SER A 82 3.63 8.66 -14.51
CA SER A 82 4.36 9.14 -15.70
C SER A 82 3.57 8.92 -16.99
N SER A 83 2.97 7.74 -17.18
CA SER A 83 2.27 7.39 -18.43
C SER A 83 0.97 8.15 -18.62
N ASN A 84 0.33 8.61 -17.54
CA ASN A 84 -0.89 9.40 -17.57
C ASN A 84 -0.67 10.91 -17.37
N GLY A 85 0.59 11.36 -17.24
CA GLY A 85 0.91 12.78 -17.07
C GLY A 85 0.41 13.40 -15.76
N TRP A 86 0.37 12.62 -14.67
CA TRP A 86 -0.01 13.09 -13.33
C TRP A 86 1.17 13.80 -12.65
N GLU A 87 1.59 14.91 -13.26
CA GLU A 87 2.73 15.74 -12.85
C GLU A 87 2.62 16.23 -11.40
N GLU A 88 1.40 16.42 -10.88
CA GLU A 88 1.17 16.82 -9.49
C GLU A 88 1.55 15.72 -8.48
N LEU A 89 1.57 14.45 -8.89
CA LEU A 89 1.92 13.31 -8.04
C LEU A 89 3.36 12.82 -8.24
N TYR A 90 3.91 13.03 -9.44
CA TYR A 90 5.25 12.60 -9.82
C TYR A 90 5.84 13.50 -10.93
N PRO A 91 6.33 14.69 -10.57
CA PRO A 91 6.79 15.71 -11.52
C PRO A 91 7.91 15.22 -12.45
N GLY A 92 7.95 15.73 -13.67
CA GLY A 92 9.01 15.50 -14.64
C GLY A 92 10.30 16.26 -14.35
N ASP A 93 10.27 17.28 -13.49
CA ASP A 93 11.49 17.98 -13.05
C ASP A 93 12.44 16.99 -12.35
N PRO A 94 13.70 16.85 -12.80
CA PRO A 94 14.61 15.85 -12.25
C PRO A 94 14.90 16.01 -10.76
N LYS A 95 14.89 17.25 -10.22
CA LYS A 95 15.22 17.49 -8.81
C LYS A 95 14.04 17.19 -7.90
N GLU A 96 12.83 17.56 -8.32
CA GLU A 96 11.61 17.21 -7.59
C GLU A 96 11.38 15.70 -7.62
N ARG A 97 11.51 15.08 -8.80
CA ARG A 97 11.44 13.62 -8.97
C ARG A 97 12.43 12.88 -8.09
N ALA A 98 13.70 13.31 -8.06
CA ALA A 98 14.73 12.68 -7.25
C ALA A 98 14.42 12.67 -5.74
N LYS A 99 13.69 13.67 -5.23
CA LYS A 99 13.26 13.69 -3.81
C LYS A 99 12.15 12.66 -3.54
N ILE A 100 11.22 12.49 -4.48
CA ILE A 100 10.20 11.43 -4.40
C ILE A 100 10.87 10.06 -4.46
N ASP A 101 11.77 9.86 -5.42
CA ASP A 101 12.52 8.60 -5.59
C ASP A 101 13.37 8.28 -4.36
N GLN A 102 14.00 9.29 -3.75
CA GLN A 102 14.73 9.12 -2.50
C GLN A 102 13.84 8.45 -1.44
N TYR A 103 12.60 8.94 -1.27
CA TYR A 103 11.66 8.33 -0.34
C TYR A 103 11.24 6.92 -0.78
N LEU A 104 10.84 6.73 -2.05
CA LEU A 104 10.39 5.43 -2.54
C LEU A 104 11.45 4.34 -2.38
N HIS A 105 12.72 4.66 -2.60
CA HIS A 105 13.84 3.75 -2.36
C HIS A 105 14.12 3.57 -0.86
N TYR A 106 14.06 4.64 -0.07
CA TYR A 106 14.22 4.58 1.39
C TYR A 106 13.16 3.67 2.03
N HIS A 107 11.91 3.72 1.54
CA HIS A 107 10.78 2.99 2.10
C HIS A 107 11.06 1.49 2.27
N HIS A 108 11.64 0.82 1.26
CA HIS A 108 11.77 -0.64 1.22
C HIS A 108 12.57 -1.24 2.38
N ARG A 109 13.54 -0.50 2.93
CA ARG A 109 14.41 -0.98 4.02
C ARG A 109 14.17 -0.27 5.36
N ASN A 110 13.16 0.59 5.42
CA ASN A 110 12.89 1.43 6.57
C ASN A 110 11.40 1.35 6.92
N ILE A 111 10.54 2.13 6.27
CA ILE A 111 9.10 2.16 6.56
C ILE A 111 8.43 0.79 6.39
N ARG A 112 8.89 -0.04 5.45
CA ARG A 112 8.36 -1.40 5.23
C ARG A 112 8.65 -2.37 6.38
N GLU A 113 9.59 -2.05 7.27
CA GLU A 113 9.85 -2.88 8.46
C GLU A 113 8.62 -2.96 9.38
N GLY A 114 7.76 -1.94 9.39
CA GLY A 114 6.51 -1.95 10.15
C GLY A 114 5.57 -3.08 9.75
N SER A 115 5.62 -3.52 8.49
CA SER A 115 4.77 -4.60 7.98
C SER A 115 5.09 -5.94 8.64
N THR A 116 6.30 -6.12 9.18
CA THR A 116 6.68 -7.30 9.97
C THR A 116 5.82 -7.43 11.23
N LEU A 117 5.47 -6.30 11.87
CA LEU A 117 4.63 -6.27 13.07
C LEU A 117 3.20 -6.77 12.77
N VAL A 118 2.67 -6.39 11.61
CA VAL A 118 1.38 -6.85 11.11
C VAL A 118 1.47 -8.32 10.66
N ALA A 119 2.49 -8.67 9.88
CA ALA A 119 2.68 -10.00 9.31
C ALA A 119 2.78 -11.10 10.38
N LYS A 120 3.39 -10.83 11.54
CA LYS A 120 3.43 -11.76 12.70
C LYS A 120 2.02 -12.27 13.06
N ARG A 121 0.97 -11.45 12.87
CA ARG A 121 -0.41 -11.77 13.23
C ARG A 121 -1.23 -12.35 12.08
N VAL A 122 -1.00 -11.91 10.85
CA VAL A 122 -1.84 -12.28 9.70
C VAL A 122 -1.22 -13.35 8.79
N ARG A 123 0.06 -13.69 9.00
CA ARG A 123 0.80 -14.70 8.22
C ARG A 123 1.46 -15.72 9.14
N PRO A 124 0.69 -16.67 9.72
CA PRO A 124 1.22 -17.68 10.63
C PRO A 124 2.23 -18.64 9.97
N ASP A 125 2.25 -18.68 8.64
CA ASP A 125 3.26 -19.40 7.85
C ASP A 125 4.64 -18.73 7.90
N LEU A 126 4.70 -17.42 8.19
CA LEU A 126 5.94 -16.68 8.38
C LEU A 126 6.35 -16.73 9.85
N LYS A 127 7.49 -17.35 10.14
CA LYS A 127 8.05 -17.43 11.49
C LYS A 127 9.05 -16.31 11.71
N PHE A 128 8.72 -15.39 12.62
CA PHE A 128 9.60 -14.31 13.04
C PHE A 128 10.19 -14.63 14.41
N SER A 129 11.51 -14.50 14.56
CA SER A 129 12.16 -14.60 15.87
C SER A 129 11.94 -13.31 16.66
N GLU A 130 11.95 -13.40 17.99
CA GLU A 130 11.82 -12.21 18.86
C GLU A 130 12.90 -11.14 18.59
N PRO A 131 14.19 -11.48 18.35
CA PRO A 131 15.18 -10.50 17.92
C PRO A 131 14.84 -9.81 16.60
N ALA A 132 14.30 -10.54 15.62
CA ALA A 132 13.90 -9.96 14.33
C ALA A 132 12.74 -8.97 14.49
N LEU A 133 11.75 -9.30 15.33
CA LEU A 133 10.62 -8.41 15.62
C LEU A 133 11.07 -7.12 16.31
N LYS A 134 11.96 -7.23 17.31
CA LYS A 134 12.53 -6.06 17.99
C LYS A 134 13.35 -5.18 17.04
N ALA A 135 14.09 -5.80 16.12
CA ALA A 135 14.85 -5.06 15.11
C ALA A 135 13.91 -4.33 14.13
N ALA A 136 12.86 -4.99 13.66
CA ALA A 136 11.85 -4.40 12.78
C ALA A 136 11.14 -3.21 13.45
N GLU A 137 10.69 -3.37 14.70
CA GLU A 137 10.07 -2.27 15.46
C GLU A 137 11.04 -1.10 15.66
N LYS A 138 12.29 -1.37 16.05
CA LYS A 138 13.32 -0.33 16.21
C LYS A 138 13.58 0.43 14.92
N ASN A 139 13.74 -0.29 13.80
CA ASN A 139 14.01 0.32 12.50
C ASN A 139 12.81 1.13 12.01
N PHE A 140 11.60 0.61 12.18
CA PHE A 140 10.37 1.32 11.85
C PHE A 140 10.22 2.61 12.67
N ARG A 141 10.41 2.54 13.99
CA ARG A 141 10.38 3.72 14.88
C ARG A 141 11.41 4.78 14.49
N ALA A 142 12.65 4.35 14.18
CA ALA A 142 13.69 5.27 13.70
C ALA A 142 13.29 5.92 12.37
N ALA A 143 12.68 5.16 11.47
CA ALA A 143 12.19 5.69 10.20
C ALA A 143 11.05 6.69 10.37
N LEU A 144 10.08 6.41 11.25
CA LEU A 144 9.01 7.35 11.61
C LEU A 144 9.57 8.63 12.23
N THR A 145 10.60 8.53 13.07
CA THR A 145 11.28 9.70 13.65
C THR A 145 11.85 10.61 12.56
N VAL A 146 12.49 10.03 11.54
CA VAL A 146 13.00 10.79 10.39
C VAL A 146 11.87 11.46 9.63
N LEU A 147 10.77 10.76 9.34
CA LEU A 147 9.64 11.34 8.64
C LEU A 147 8.98 12.47 9.44
N ASP A 148 8.74 12.25 10.73
CA ASP A 148 8.10 13.21 11.62
C ASP A 148 8.94 14.48 11.79
N SER A 149 10.21 14.32 12.18
CA SER A 149 11.08 15.44 12.57
C SER A 149 11.70 16.19 11.39
N PHE A 150 11.94 15.52 10.26
CA PHE A 150 12.63 16.12 9.12
C PHE A 150 11.69 16.42 7.95
N PHE A 151 10.86 15.46 7.53
CA PHE A 151 10.01 15.65 6.36
C PHE A 151 8.73 16.41 6.69
N LEU A 152 7.99 16.01 7.73
CA LEU A 152 6.65 16.51 8.03
C LEU A 152 6.63 17.68 9.03
N ASN A 153 7.74 17.97 9.69
CA ASN A 153 7.86 19.13 10.58
C ASN A 153 7.79 20.47 9.81
N THR A 154 8.22 20.47 8.53
CA THR A 154 8.23 21.69 7.70
C THR A 154 7.29 21.61 6.50
N ASN A 155 6.64 20.46 6.26
CA ASN A 155 5.83 20.22 5.09
C ASN A 155 4.48 19.59 5.46
N ASP A 156 3.45 19.89 4.68
CA ASP A 156 2.13 19.26 4.85
C ASP A 156 2.12 17.79 4.41
N PHE A 157 2.95 17.45 3.42
CA PHE A 157 3.17 16.11 2.85
C PHE A 157 4.66 15.77 2.84
N LEU A 158 5.01 14.52 2.55
CA LEU A 158 6.41 14.07 2.66
C LEU A 158 7.36 14.94 1.83
N ILE A 159 6.99 15.27 0.61
CA ILE A 159 7.81 16.07 -0.32
C ILE A 159 7.07 17.36 -0.68
N GLY A 160 6.85 18.23 0.31
CA GLY A 160 6.34 19.58 0.11
C GLY A 160 4.86 19.76 0.49
N GLN A 161 4.16 20.62 -0.25
CA GLN A 161 2.82 21.10 0.15
C GLN A 161 1.66 20.33 -0.48
N HIS A 162 1.96 19.37 -1.37
CA HIS A 162 0.97 18.55 -2.07
C HIS A 162 1.33 17.07 -1.96
N PRO A 163 0.34 16.16 -1.94
CA PRO A 163 0.60 14.73 -1.87
C PRO A 163 1.27 14.24 -3.15
N THR A 164 2.20 13.31 -3.00
CA THR A 164 2.88 12.64 -4.12
C THR A 164 2.70 11.13 -4.03
N ILE A 165 3.21 10.38 -5.00
CA ILE A 165 3.26 8.91 -4.89
C ILE A 165 4.08 8.43 -3.68
N ALA A 166 5.00 9.25 -3.15
CA ALA A 166 5.70 8.96 -1.89
C ALA A 166 4.70 8.89 -0.73
N ASP A 167 3.79 9.84 -0.63
CA ASP A 167 2.77 9.89 0.43
C ASP A 167 1.80 8.70 0.34
N ILE A 168 1.33 8.37 -0.87
CA ILE A 168 0.44 7.21 -1.09
C ILE A 168 1.12 5.91 -0.63
N SER A 169 2.38 5.73 -1.01
CA SER A 169 3.18 4.56 -0.63
C SER A 169 3.42 4.50 0.89
N ALA A 170 3.81 5.64 1.48
CA ALA A 170 4.01 5.78 2.92
C ALA A 170 2.76 5.48 3.73
N TYR A 171 1.63 6.05 3.33
CA TYR A 171 0.39 5.95 4.08
C TYR A 171 -0.11 4.53 4.12
N ALA A 172 0.01 3.79 3.01
CA ALA A 172 -0.41 2.41 2.97
C ALA A 172 0.28 1.57 4.07
N GLU A 173 1.53 1.90 4.43
CA GLU A 173 2.23 1.28 5.56
C GLU A 173 1.93 1.92 6.91
N ILE A 174 2.08 3.24 7.04
CA ILE A 174 2.02 3.91 8.34
C ILE A 174 0.57 3.97 8.82
N GLY A 175 -0.35 4.32 7.94
CA GLY A 175 -1.77 4.48 8.24
C GLY A 175 -2.40 3.21 8.77
N GLN A 176 -1.91 2.02 8.38
CA GLN A 176 -2.44 0.74 8.86
C GLN A 176 -2.27 0.56 10.39
N MET A 177 -1.31 1.25 11.01
CA MET A 177 -1.01 1.12 12.44
C MET A 177 -2.02 1.85 13.33
N GLN A 178 -2.89 2.69 12.75
CA GLN A 178 -3.85 3.48 13.51
C GLN A 178 -4.79 2.61 14.37
N PRO A 179 -5.30 3.12 15.50
CA PRO A 179 -6.13 2.35 16.43
C PRO A 179 -7.42 1.77 15.83
N HIS A 180 -7.98 2.41 14.81
CA HIS A 180 -9.17 1.95 14.09
C HIS A 180 -8.85 0.96 12.94
N TYR A 181 -7.57 0.62 12.76
CA TYR A 181 -7.08 -0.42 11.87
C TYR A 181 -6.32 -1.46 12.70
N THR A 182 -5.04 -1.74 12.44
CA THR A 182 -4.36 -2.89 13.04
C THR A 182 -3.95 -2.68 14.50
N ASP A 183 -3.71 -1.44 14.93
CA ASP A 183 -3.34 -1.06 16.30
C ASP A 183 -2.10 -1.81 16.86
N VAL A 184 -1.19 -2.25 15.99
CA VAL A 184 0.00 -3.01 16.41
C VAL A 184 1.19 -2.14 16.80
N PHE A 185 1.10 -0.82 16.62
CA PHE A 185 2.15 0.13 16.94
C PHE A 185 1.54 1.49 17.31
N ASP A 186 2.01 2.10 18.39
CA ASP A 186 1.52 3.40 18.85
C ASP A 186 2.18 4.55 18.08
N LEU A 187 1.37 5.33 17.37
CA LEU A 187 1.81 6.48 16.58
C LEU A 187 1.77 7.81 17.36
N SER A 188 1.30 7.81 18.61
CA SER A 188 1.04 9.05 19.37
C SER A 188 2.29 9.89 19.65
N GLU A 189 3.48 9.29 19.61
CA GLU A 189 4.76 9.99 19.76
C GLU A 189 5.19 10.76 18.49
N PHE A 190 4.47 10.60 17.37
CA PHE A 190 4.77 11.23 16.09
C PHE A 190 3.64 12.21 15.68
N PRO A 191 3.62 13.44 16.23
CA PRO A 191 2.50 14.37 16.04
C PRO A 191 2.39 14.91 14.60
N CYS A 192 3.50 15.08 13.89
CA CYS A 192 3.49 15.51 12.49
C CYS A 192 2.97 14.40 11.59
N ILE A 193 3.34 13.14 11.86
CA ILE A 193 2.75 11.96 11.21
C ILE A 193 1.25 11.89 11.49
N CYS A 194 0.81 12.05 12.74
CA CYS A 194 -0.61 12.01 13.07
C CYS A 194 -1.42 13.07 12.29
N SER A 195 -0.86 14.28 12.17
CA SER A 195 -1.48 15.38 11.41
C SER A 195 -1.50 15.08 9.90
N TRP A 196 -0.42 14.51 9.37
CA TRP A 196 -0.33 14.08 7.98
C TRP A 196 -1.31 12.96 7.65
N LEU A 197 -1.49 11.97 8.54
CA LEU A 197 -2.48 10.90 8.37
C LEU A 197 -3.90 11.46 8.23
N GLN A 198 -4.25 12.47 9.04
CA GLN A 198 -5.55 13.17 8.94
C GLN A 198 -5.73 13.96 7.64
N ARG A 199 -4.65 14.49 7.06
CA ARG A 199 -4.71 15.13 5.74
C ARG A 199 -4.90 14.09 4.64
N MET A 200 -4.11 13.03 4.69
CA MET A 200 -4.15 11.93 3.72
C MET A 200 -5.52 11.22 3.69
N SER A 201 -6.19 11.06 4.84
CA SER A 201 -7.52 10.43 4.90
C SER A 201 -8.64 11.24 4.23
N LYS A 202 -8.37 12.49 3.81
CA LYS A 202 -9.33 13.34 3.11
C LYS A 202 -9.23 13.22 1.58
N LEU A 203 -8.23 12.51 1.06
CA LEU A 203 -8.04 12.33 -0.37
C LEU A 203 -9.11 11.38 -0.96
N GLY A 204 -9.43 11.57 -2.24
CA GLY A 204 -10.37 10.73 -2.98
C GLY A 204 -9.96 9.25 -2.96
N GLY A 205 -10.94 8.35 -3.05
CA GLY A 205 -10.70 6.89 -3.06
C GLY A 205 -10.24 6.28 -1.72
N TYR A 206 -10.02 7.09 -0.68
CA TYR A 206 -9.47 6.66 0.61
C TYR A 206 -10.25 5.51 1.25
N GLU A 207 -11.56 5.69 1.46
CA GLU A 207 -12.40 4.71 2.15
C GLU A 207 -12.45 3.36 1.42
N ALA A 208 -12.56 3.38 0.09
CA ALA A 208 -12.61 2.15 -0.71
C ALA A 208 -11.28 1.41 -0.69
N ALA A 209 -10.15 2.12 -0.83
CA ALA A 209 -8.82 1.53 -0.77
C ALA A 209 -8.49 0.92 0.60
N HIS A 210 -9.03 1.49 1.69
CA HIS A 210 -8.73 1.07 3.07
C HIS A 210 -9.85 0.24 3.72
N CYS A 211 -10.92 -0.08 2.99
CA CYS A 211 -12.09 -0.79 3.51
C CYS A 211 -11.72 -2.13 4.15
N ALA A 212 -10.84 -2.93 3.54
CA ALA A 212 -10.41 -4.21 4.11
C ALA A 212 -9.71 -4.06 5.47
N LEU A 213 -8.90 -3.01 5.66
CA LEU A 213 -8.28 -2.75 6.96
C LEU A 213 -9.33 -2.37 8.00
N LYS A 214 -10.27 -1.50 7.62
CA LYS A 214 -11.36 -1.04 8.48
C LYS A 214 -12.23 -2.20 8.96
N GLU A 215 -12.58 -3.08 8.03
CA GLU A 215 -13.41 -4.25 8.28
C GLU A 215 -12.70 -5.29 9.16
N LEU A 216 -11.38 -5.45 9.01
CA LEU A 216 -10.61 -6.35 9.88
C LEU A 216 -10.51 -5.81 11.31
N GLY A 217 -10.25 -4.50 11.44
CA GLY A 217 -10.03 -3.84 12.72
C GLY A 217 -8.76 -4.29 13.44
N SER A 218 -8.73 -4.03 14.76
CA SER A 218 -7.54 -4.22 15.58
C SER A 218 -7.14 -5.69 15.66
N ILE A 219 -5.84 -5.93 15.48
CA ILE A 219 -5.18 -7.22 15.63
C ILE A 219 -4.07 -7.15 16.68
N LYS A 220 -4.09 -6.12 17.54
CA LYS A 220 -3.10 -5.85 18.59
C LYS A 220 -2.95 -6.99 19.58
N ASP A 221 -4.06 -7.58 20.01
CA ASP A 221 -4.05 -8.58 21.10
C ASP A 221 -3.97 -10.01 20.58
N LYS A 222 -4.63 -10.31 19.46
CA LYS A 222 -4.65 -11.65 18.86
C LYS A 222 -4.62 -11.62 17.34
N ALA A 223 -4.16 -12.72 16.75
CA ALA A 223 -4.30 -12.95 15.31
C ALA A 223 -5.80 -12.97 14.93
N PRO A 224 -6.17 -12.44 13.75
CA PRO A 224 -7.54 -12.48 13.29
C PRO A 224 -7.96 -13.90 12.92
N GLU A 225 -9.25 -14.19 13.09
CA GLU A 225 -9.84 -15.43 12.63
C GLU A 225 -9.86 -15.49 11.09
N ILE A 226 -9.79 -16.70 10.52
CA ILE A 226 -9.82 -16.92 9.07
C ILE A 226 -11.09 -16.30 8.46
N GLU A 227 -12.24 -16.44 9.13
CA GLU A 227 -13.50 -15.86 8.66
C GLU A 227 -13.49 -14.32 8.68
N SER A 228 -12.81 -13.69 9.65
CA SER A 228 -12.61 -12.23 9.65
C SER A 228 -11.71 -11.78 8.49
N MET A 229 -10.66 -12.55 8.19
CA MET A 229 -9.80 -12.29 7.02
C MET A 229 -10.55 -12.44 5.69
N LYS A 230 -11.41 -13.45 5.56
CA LYS A 230 -12.25 -13.63 4.37
C LYS A 230 -13.25 -12.48 4.22
N ARG A 231 -13.95 -12.12 5.30
CA ARG A 231 -14.93 -11.04 5.32
C ARG A 231 -14.32 -9.70 4.92
N SER A 232 -13.18 -9.34 5.50
CA SER A 232 -12.45 -8.11 5.15
C SER A 232 -11.97 -8.12 3.69
N THR A 233 -11.52 -9.27 3.19
CA THR A 233 -11.14 -9.42 1.77
C THR A 233 -12.33 -9.19 0.84
N ILE A 234 -13.49 -9.78 1.15
CA ILE A 234 -14.72 -9.61 0.36
C ILE A 234 -15.20 -8.15 0.41
N ALA A 235 -15.23 -7.56 1.61
CA ALA A 235 -15.65 -6.17 1.80
C ALA A 235 -14.75 -5.20 1.02
N GLY A 236 -13.43 -5.35 1.11
CA GLY A 236 -12.48 -4.53 0.38
C GLY A 236 -12.61 -4.67 -1.13
N ALA A 237 -12.70 -5.90 -1.65
CA ALA A 237 -12.87 -6.13 -3.09
C ALA A 237 -14.19 -5.53 -3.61
N LYS A 238 -15.27 -5.65 -2.82
CA LYS A 238 -16.56 -5.04 -3.13
C LYS A 238 -16.46 -3.51 -3.15
N ALA A 239 -15.89 -2.90 -2.12
CA ALA A 239 -15.74 -1.44 -2.04
C ALA A 239 -14.90 -0.87 -3.19
N ILE A 240 -13.81 -1.56 -3.59
CA ILE A 240 -13.01 -1.21 -4.75
C ILE A 240 -13.87 -1.29 -6.02
N SER A 241 -14.60 -2.38 -6.23
CA SER A 241 -15.45 -2.55 -7.42
C SER A 241 -16.57 -1.51 -7.50
N GLU A 242 -17.19 -1.16 -6.37
CA GLU A 242 -18.22 -0.13 -6.30
C GLU A 242 -17.65 1.27 -6.59
N ALA A 243 -16.47 1.59 -6.06
CA ALA A 243 -15.79 2.84 -6.35
C ALA A 243 -15.40 2.95 -7.84
N VAL A 244 -14.86 1.89 -8.44
CA VAL A 244 -14.54 1.89 -9.88
C VAL A 244 -15.79 2.13 -10.74
N LYS A 245 -16.92 1.53 -10.37
CA LYS A 245 -18.20 1.72 -11.08
C LYS A 245 -18.76 3.14 -10.98
N SER A 246 -18.40 3.93 -9.98
CA SER A 246 -18.97 5.27 -9.81
C SER A 246 -18.40 6.33 -10.76
N PHE A 247 -17.30 6.02 -11.45
CA PHE A 247 -16.67 6.91 -12.44
C PHE A 247 -16.53 6.26 -13.83
N LEU A 248 -17.22 5.13 -14.07
CA LEU A 248 -17.43 4.51 -15.38
C LEU A 248 -18.70 5.07 -16.05
#